data_AF-A0A497AKU8-F1
#
_entry.id   AF-A0A497AKU8-F1
#
_cell.length_a   1.000
_cell.length_b   1.000
_cell.length_c   1.000
_cell.angle_alpha   90.00
_cell.angle_beta   90.00
_cell.angle_gamma   90.00
#
_symmetry.space_group_name_H-M   'P 1'
#
loop_
_entity.id
_entity.type
_entity.pdbx_description
1 polymer ?
#
loop_
_entity_poly.entity_id
_entity_poly.type
_entity_poly.pdbx_seq_one_letter_code
_entity_poly.pdbx_strand_id
1 'polypeptide(L)'
;MSTHSTLEITGFEELLRDLGRMTDLRDRAYWPLHDAMAQSLQLIEGQMKENLTRNDSVASGNLRAGVQSVPPRITETEIVGEVGPDQPYAPYVEEGTKPHTPPLEPLVEWVRLKHLAGTYSLRGRRRGSKARQQAGIERWTWRTKRDELVCLYCGPLNGKTVEIGKPFTTFQGVPITEPPLHPNCRCGVSPVGVRRPQDERSPAQDTIVLAGRERKVRMVQHGQGRVVVPIDLDTSRQVMDEQGARAVLDAQARLPMHLRNVVREVRLTDERDPMLERAIAERYGVPISESRVTASLRPESGIITIYENGDLVNDPGWPGALNDGAHEIGHRVAERLWGQRSPIDSEAWREAILADSGFPSYQAERGQDEDWAATFALWSTDPQEAWRRFPHRLALLVRWIEGK
;
A
#
# COMPACT_ATOMS: atom_id res chain seq x y z
N MET A 1 53.97 37.93 -2.35
CA MET A 1 53.35 38.95 -1.47
C MET A 1 52.15 38.29 -0.81
N SER A 2 52.29 37.84 0.44
CA SER A 2 51.17 37.24 1.18
C SER A 2 50.39 38.34 1.87
N THR A 3 49.14 38.51 1.46
CA THR A 3 48.18 39.40 2.10
C THR A 3 47.69 38.74 3.39
N HIS A 4 48.06 39.32 4.53
CA HIS A 4 47.46 38.99 5.82
C HIS A 4 46.21 39.84 6.02
N SER A 5 45.07 39.18 6.23
CA SER A 5 43.83 39.84 6.64
C SER A 5 43.75 39.80 8.17
N THR A 6 43.70 40.97 8.79
CA THR A 6 43.52 41.11 10.24
C THR A 6 42.02 41.17 10.54
N LEU A 7 41.53 40.21 11.33
CA LEU A 7 40.17 40.22 11.86
C LEU A 7 40.17 40.91 13.22
N GLU A 8 39.47 42.03 13.34
CA GLU A 8 39.33 42.77 14.59
C GLU A 8 38.00 42.39 15.24
N ILE A 9 38.05 41.70 16.39
CA ILE A 9 36.87 41.32 17.16
C ILE A 9 36.70 42.33 18.29
N THR A 10 35.71 43.20 18.17
CA THR A 10 35.33 44.16 19.21
C THR A 10 34.49 43.46 20.30
N GLY A 11 34.83 43.69 21.58
CA GLY A 11 34.13 43.09 22.73
C GLY A 11 34.80 41.86 23.36
N PHE A 12 35.91 41.37 22.80
CA PHE A 12 36.60 40.17 23.32
C PHE A 12 37.19 40.37 24.72
N GLU A 13 37.73 41.57 25.03
CA GLU A 13 38.22 41.87 26.38
C GLU A 13 37.10 41.99 27.42
N GLU A 14 35.90 42.41 27.02
CA GLU A 14 34.74 42.48 27.90
C GLU A 14 34.22 41.07 28.20
N LEU A 15 34.18 40.19 27.19
CA LEU A 15 33.91 38.77 27.35
C LEU A 15 34.92 38.08 28.29
N LEU A 16 36.22 38.33 28.10
CA LEU A 16 37.27 37.77 28.97
C LEU A 16 37.20 38.31 30.40
N ARG A 17 36.79 39.57 30.58
CA ARG A 17 36.62 40.20 31.89
C ARG A 17 35.38 39.67 32.60
N ASP A 18 34.30 39.42 31.88
CA ASP A 18 33.11 38.78 32.41
C ASP A 18 33.41 37.33 32.79
N LEU A 19 34.10 36.57 31.94
CA LEU A 19 34.57 35.21 32.23
C LEU A 19 35.53 35.16 33.44
N GLY A 20 36.43 36.14 33.58
CA GLY A 20 37.38 36.24 34.69
C GLY A 20 36.76 36.63 36.04
N ARG A 21 35.52 37.14 36.06
CA ARG A 21 34.74 37.43 37.27
C ARG A 21 33.89 36.24 37.75
N MET A 22 33.83 35.15 36.99
CA MET A 22 33.00 33.99 37.29
C MET A 22 33.77 33.03 38.19
N THR A 23 33.52 33.12 39.51
CA THR A 23 34.13 32.20 40.48
C THR A 23 33.58 30.78 40.40
N ASP A 24 32.42 30.58 39.76
CA ASP A 24 31.95 29.26 39.34
C ASP A 24 31.16 29.31 38.02
N LEU A 25 31.88 29.12 36.91
CA LEU A 25 31.32 28.98 35.55
C LEU A 25 30.33 27.80 35.44
N ARG A 26 30.36 26.85 36.39
CA ARG A 26 29.58 25.60 36.35
C ARG A 26 28.13 25.74 36.76
N ASP A 27 27.66 26.89 37.21
CA ASP A 27 26.25 27.02 37.63
C ASP A 27 25.42 27.90 36.68
N ARG A 28 26.01 28.92 36.05
CA ARG A 28 25.24 29.83 35.17
C ARG A 28 25.29 29.52 33.68
N ALA A 29 26.39 28.95 33.17
CA ALA A 29 26.50 28.55 31.76
C ALA A 29 26.24 27.06 31.55
N TYR A 30 26.69 26.24 32.51
CA TYR A 30 26.56 24.79 32.48
C TYR A 30 25.10 24.32 32.51
N TRP A 31 24.29 24.76 33.48
CA TRP A 31 22.91 24.27 33.62
C TRP A 31 22.06 24.57 32.38
N PRO A 32 22.09 25.79 31.80
CA PRO A 32 21.35 26.06 30.57
C PRO A 32 21.84 25.24 29.37
N LEU A 33 23.15 25.05 29.21
CA LEU A 33 23.70 24.25 28.10
C LEU A 33 23.43 22.75 28.27
N HIS A 34 23.58 22.24 29.49
CA HIS A 34 23.24 20.86 29.84
C HIS A 34 21.75 20.60 29.62
N ASP A 35 20.88 21.51 30.08
CA ASP A 35 19.42 21.37 29.93
C ASP A 35 18.99 21.47 28.46
N ALA A 36 19.54 22.43 27.71
CA ALA A 36 19.30 22.53 26.27
C ALA A 36 19.76 21.28 25.51
N MET A 37 20.92 20.72 25.88
CA MET A 37 21.39 19.46 25.30
C MET A 37 20.47 18.29 25.69
N ALA A 38 20.08 18.18 26.96
CA ALA A 38 19.17 17.13 27.42
C ALA A 38 17.81 17.18 26.70
N GLN A 39 17.22 18.37 26.53
CA GLN A 39 16.00 18.56 25.76
C GLN A 39 16.19 18.18 24.28
N SER A 40 17.33 18.55 23.68
CA SER A 40 17.65 18.17 22.31
C SER A 40 17.74 16.65 22.15
N LEU A 41 18.34 15.94 23.11
CA LEU A 41 18.43 14.49 23.10
C LEU A 41 17.05 13.82 23.23
N GLN A 42 16.14 14.38 24.03
CA GLN A 42 14.76 13.90 24.12
C GLN A 42 13.99 14.07 22.81
N LEU A 43 14.20 15.18 22.09
CA LEU A 43 13.60 15.40 20.77
C LEU A 43 14.12 14.38 19.74
N ILE A 44 15.44 14.13 19.74
CA ILE A 44 16.07 13.12 18.87
C ILE A 44 15.54 11.72 19.21
N GLU A 45 15.43 11.38 20.50
CA GLU A 45 14.84 10.12 20.97
C GLU A 45 13.41 9.94 20.45
N GLY A 46 12.58 10.98 20.57
CA GLY A 46 11.22 10.98 20.05
C GLY A 46 11.17 10.75 18.53
N GLN A 47 12.02 11.47 17.79
CA GLN A 47 12.09 11.34 16.34
C GLN A 47 12.57 9.94 15.90
N MET A 48 13.55 9.35 16.59
CA MET A 48 14.01 7.98 16.33
C MET A 48 12.90 6.96 16.56
N LYS A 49 12.14 7.10 17.66
CA LYS A 49 10.99 6.23 17.96
C LYS A 49 9.89 6.32 16.90
N GLU A 50 9.64 7.52 16.41
CA GLU A 50 8.67 7.76 15.33
C GLU A 50 9.15 7.14 14.02
N ASN A 51 10.42 7.36 13.64
CA ASN A 51 11.01 6.81 12.42
C ASN A 51 10.97 5.28 12.40
N LEU A 52 11.29 4.63 13.52
CA LEU A 52 11.16 3.17 13.66
C LEU A 52 9.72 2.70 13.42
N THR A 53 8.73 3.46 13.90
CA THR A 53 7.31 3.15 13.69
C THR A 53 6.90 3.35 12.23
N ARG A 54 7.31 4.48 11.62
CA ARG A 54 6.96 4.87 10.25
C ARG A 54 7.52 3.90 9.21
N ASN A 55 8.73 3.39 9.43
CA ASN A 55 9.40 2.47 8.51
C ASN A 55 9.06 0.99 8.76
N ASP A 56 8.07 0.70 9.59
CA ASP A 56 7.66 -0.65 10.00
C ASP A 56 8.78 -1.52 10.63
N SER A 57 9.83 -0.89 11.15
CA SER A 57 10.95 -1.54 11.84
C SER A 57 10.60 -2.01 13.26
N VAL A 58 9.35 -1.86 13.68
CA VAL A 58 8.85 -2.24 15.00
C VAL A 58 7.91 -3.45 14.89
N ALA A 59 8.30 -4.57 15.49
CA ALA A 59 7.43 -5.75 15.61
C ALA A 59 6.79 -5.90 17.00
N SER A 60 7.59 -6.06 18.05
CA SER A 60 7.08 -6.19 19.42
C SER A 60 6.94 -4.87 20.18
N GLY A 61 7.47 -3.77 19.63
CA GLY A 61 7.63 -2.51 20.36
C GLY A 61 8.95 -2.40 21.12
N ASN A 62 9.66 -3.50 21.38
CA ASN A 62 10.86 -3.51 22.24
C ASN A 62 11.99 -2.65 21.68
N LEU A 63 12.25 -2.71 20.37
CA LEU A 63 13.29 -1.88 19.74
C LEU A 63 13.00 -0.40 19.94
N ARG A 64 11.74 0.01 19.73
CA ARG A 64 11.29 1.39 19.93
C ARG A 64 11.34 1.79 21.41
N ALA A 65 10.90 0.91 22.31
CA ALA A 65 10.90 1.16 23.74
C ALA A 65 12.34 1.25 24.31
N GLY A 66 13.28 0.54 23.70
CA GLY A 66 14.69 0.53 24.06
C GLY A 66 15.48 1.75 23.58
N VAL A 67 14.93 2.61 22.71
CA VAL A 67 15.58 3.87 22.35
C VAL A 67 15.52 4.81 23.55
N GLN A 68 16.69 5.18 24.08
CA GLN A 68 16.83 6.06 25.23
C GLN A 68 17.95 7.07 24.98
N SER A 69 17.73 8.28 25.50
CA SER A 69 18.77 9.30 25.64
C SER A 69 19.57 9.08 26.91
N VAL A 70 20.90 9.08 26.79
CA VAL A 70 21.81 9.11 27.93
C VAL A 70 21.99 10.56 28.36
N PRO A 71 21.95 10.88 29.68
CA PRO A 71 22.22 12.22 30.15
C PRO A 71 23.54 12.78 29.57
N PRO A 72 23.55 14.03 29.11
CA PRO A 72 24.71 14.58 28.43
C PRO A 72 25.92 14.60 29.36
N ARG A 73 27.06 14.15 28.84
CA ARG A 73 28.34 14.13 29.55
C ARG A 73 29.17 15.31 29.10
N ILE A 74 29.82 15.97 30.04
CA ILE A 74 30.73 17.07 29.74
C ILE A 74 32.15 16.58 29.90
N THR A 75 32.96 16.73 28.86
CA THR A 75 34.40 16.54 28.90
C THR A 75 35.09 17.91 28.99
N GLU A 76 36.41 17.93 29.06
CA GLU A 76 37.16 19.19 29.06
C GLU A 76 36.99 20.00 27.76
N THR A 77 36.55 19.35 26.67
CA THR A 77 36.53 19.95 25.33
C THR A 77 35.15 19.97 24.67
N GLU A 78 34.18 19.20 25.16
CA GLU A 78 32.87 19.06 24.50
C GLU A 78 31.75 18.63 25.45
N ILE A 79 30.50 18.87 25.02
CA ILE A 79 29.29 18.31 25.63
C ILE A 79 28.80 17.20 24.70
N VAL A 80 28.84 15.96 25.16
CA VAL A 80 28.49 14.78 24.39
C VAL A 80 27.13 14.27 24.84
N GLY A 81 26.21 14.12 23.90
CA GLY A 81 24.92 13.46 24.11
C GLY A 81 24.81 12.20 23.26
N GLU A 82 24.29 11.14 23.83
CA GLU A 82 24.12 9.84 23.15
C GLU A 82 22.63 9.49 23.14
N VAL A 83 22.12 9.07 21.99
CA VAL A 83 20.77 8.51 21.84
C VAL A 83 20.89 7.24 21.02
N GLY A 84 20.33 6.15 21.52
CA GLY A 84 20.38 4.88 20.82
C GLY A 84 19.49 3.81 21.45
N PRO A 85 19.24 2.71 20.71
CA PRO A 85 18.57 1.54 21.24
C PRO A 85 19.48 0.73 22.18
N ASP A 86 18.94 0.28 23.31
CA ASP A 86 19.63 -0.62 24.26
C ASP A 86 19.55 -2.11 23.85
N GLN A 87 18.88 -2.42 22.74
CA GLN A 87 18.62 -3.79 22.33
C GLN A 87 19.85 -4.40 21.62
N PRO A 88 20.32 -5.60 22.01
CA PRO A 88 21.52 -6.22 21.43
C PRO A 88 21.44 -6.46 19.91
N TYR A 89 20.23 -6.54 19.36
CA TYR A 89 20.02 -6.78 17.94
C TYR A 89 19.86 -5.49 17.10
N ALA A 90 19.88 -4.31 17.73
CA ALA A 90 19.65 -3.04 17.04
C ALA A 90 20.69 -2.69 15.97
N PRO A 91 22.00 -2.91 16.17
CA PRO A 91 23.00 -2.65 15.12
C PRO A 91 22.71 -3.41 13.82
N TYR A 92 22.16 -4.63 13.91
CA TYR A 92 21.81 -5.42 12.72
C TYR A 92 20.60 -4.86 11.96
N VAL A 93 19.70 -4.15 12.65
CA VAL A 93 18.55 -3.47 12.05
C VAL A 93 18.99 -2.17 11.37
N GLU A 94 19.94 -1.45 11.98
CA GLU A 94 20.43 -0.15 11.49
C GLU A 94 21.41 -0.28 10.33
N GLU A 95 22.41 -1.16 10.44
CA GLU A 95 23.50 -1.27 9.47
C GLU A 95 23.19 -2.26 8.34
N GLY A 96 22.14 -3.07 8.50
CA GLY A 96 21.88 -4.23 7.66
C GLY A 96 22.95 -5.31 7.82
N THR A 97 22.63 -6.56 7.46
CA THR A 97 23.52 -7.70 7.76
C THR A 97 24.77 -7.72 6.87
N LYS A 98 25.88 -7.12 7.30
CA LYS A 98 27.25 -7.48 6.85
C LYS A 98 28.33 -7.24 7.90
N PRO A 99 29.23 -8.23 8.09
CA PRO A 99 28.92 -9.65 8.37
C PRO A 99 28.36 -9.70 9.80
N HIS A 100 27.55 -10.62 10.29
CA HIS A 100 27.72 -12.02 10.65
C HIS A 100 26.29 -12.43 11.04
N THR A 101 25.94 -13.70 10.86
CA THR A 101 24.59 -14.25 11.01
C THR A 101 23.77 -13.55 12.12
N PRO A 102 22.68 -12.82 11.81
CA PRO A 102 21.90 -12.13 12.82
C PRO A 102 21.34 -13.14 13.84
N PRO A 103 21.13 -12.72 15.10
CA PRO A 103 20.57 -13.59 16.13
C PRO A 103 19.21 -14.14 15.65
N LEU A 104 19.03 -15.46 15.78
CA LEU A 104 17.90 -16.16 15.18
C LEU A 104 16.60 -15.91 15.96
N GLU A 105 16.68 -15.77 17.28
CA GLU A 105 15.51 -15.61 18.16
C GLU A 105 14.69 -14.35 17.86
N PRO A 106 15.28 -13.15 17.70
CA PRO A 106 14.53 -11.94 17.30
C PRO A 106 13.84 -12.08 15.93
N LEU A 107 14.47 -12.77 14.97
CA LEU A 107 13.91 -13.00 13.64
C LEU A 107 12.71 -13.96 13.70
N VAL A 108 12.82 -15.04 14.48
CA VAL A 108 11.71 -15.99 14.69
C VAL A 108 10.51 -15.28 15.31
N GLU A 109 10.74 -14.43 16.32
CA GLU A 109 9.67 -13.65 16.96
C GLU A 109 9.07 -12.60 16.02
N TRP A 110 9.89 -11.93 15.21
CA TRP A 110 9.43 -10.98 14.18
C TRP A 110 8.51 -11.66 13.15
N VAL A 111 8.93 -12.81 12.64
CA VAL A 111 8.14 -13.64 11.71
C VAL A 111 6.82 -14.10 12.35
N ARG A 112 6.82 -14.41 13.65
CA ARG A 112 5.62 -14.79 14.42
C ARG A 112 4.65 -13.63 14.57
N LEU A 113 5.13 -12.47 15.01
CA LEU A 113 4.33 -11.27 15.30
C LEU A 113 3.76 -10.62 14.04
N LYS A 114 4.54 -10.54 12.97
CA LYS A 114 4.10 -9.96 11.69
C LYS A 114 3.29 -10.96 10.84
N HIS A 115 3.06 -12.17 11.34
CA HIS A 115 2.41 -13.26 10.61
C HIS A 115 3.05 -13.56 9.24
N LEU A 116 4.35 -13.24 9.09
CA LEU A 116 5.09 -13.40 7.83
C LEU A 116 5.48 -14.85 7.55
N ALA A 117 5.46 -15.70 8.59
CA ALA A 117 5.31 -17.13 8.38
C ALA A 117 3.86 -17.39 8.01
N GLY A 118 3.57 -17.34 6.71
CA GLY A 118 2.43 -18.05 6.16
C GLY A 118 2.49 -19.50 6.64
N THR A 119 1.72 -19.84 7.67
CA THR A 119 1.39 -21.20 8.12
C THR A 119 2.49 -22.26 7.98
N TYR A 120 3.59 -22.17 8.73
CA TYR A 120 4.33 -23.39 9.12
C TYR A 120 3.68 -24.04 10.34
N SER A 121 2.40 -24.40 10.22
CA SER A 121 1.76 -25.27 11.20
C SER A 121 2.04 -26.72 10.81
N LEU A 122 2.81 -27.44 11.64
CA LEU A 122 2.90 -28.90 11.52
C LEU A 122 1.51 -29.58 11.65
N ARG A 123 0.52 -28.87 12.23
CA ARG A 123 -0.89 -29.29 12.29
C ARG A 123 -1.65 -29.11 10.96
N GLY A 124 -1.25 -28.19 10.09
CA GLY A 124 -1.87 -27.96 8.78
C GLY A 124 -1.68 -29.12 7.80
N ARG A 125 -0.62 -29.92 7.98
CA ARG A 125 -0.33 -31.08 7.12
C ARG A 125 -1.42 -32.16 7.16
N ARG A 126 -2.04 -32.39 8.33
CA ARG A 126 -3.15 -33.36 8.46
C ARG A 126 -4.50 -32.83 7.95
N ARG A 127 -4.70 -31.51 7.90
CA ARG A 127 -5.93 -30.91 7.33
C ARG A 127 -5.88 -30.79 5.81
N GLY A 128 -4.69 -30.63 5.24
CA GLY A 128 -4.48 -30.58 3.78
C GLY A 128 -4.89 -31.85 3.06
N SER A 129 -4.76 -33.04 3.66
CA SER A 129 -5.17 -34.29 3.00
C SER A 129 -6.69 -34.37 2.76
N LYS A 130 -7.50 -33.94 3.74
CA LYS A 130 -8.97 -33.92 3.61
C LYS A 130 -9.46 -32.82 2.66
N ALA A 131 -8.90 -31.61 2.74
CA ALA A 131 -9.25 -30.51 1.83
C ALA A 131 -8.85 -30.81 0.36
N ARG A 132 -7.78 -31.59 0.14
CA ARG A 132 -7.32 -31.98 -1.20
C ARG A 132 -8.11 -33.13 -1.81
N GLN A 133 -8.59 -34.07 -0.99
CA GLN A 133 -9.59 -35.07 -1.44
C GLN A 133 -10.88 -34.39 -1.90
N GLN A 134 -11.30 -33.30 -1.25
CA GLN A 134 -12.45 -32.49 -1.70
C GLN A 134 -12.19 -31.69 -2.98
N ALA A 135 -10.92 -31.50 -3.39
CA ALA A 135 -10.54 -30.71 -4.57
C ALA A 135 -10.36 -31.55 -5.86
N GLY A 136 -10.73 -32.84 -5.86
CA GLY A 136 -10.62 -33.71 -7.05
C GLY A 136 -9.18 -34.07 -7.43
N ILE A 137 -8.25 -34.00 -6.50
CA ILE A 137 -6.85 -34.36 -6.74
C ILE A 137 -6.68 -35.86 -6.44
N GLU A 138 -6.31 -36.63 -7.45
CA GLU A 138 -6.19 -38.10 -7.33
C GLU A 138 -4.73 -38.57 -7.18
N ARG A 139 -3.75 -37.77 -7.63
CA ARG A 139 -2.35 -38.18 -7.71
C ARG A 139 -1.37 -37.12 -7.21
N TRP A 140 -0.23 -37.58 -6.71
CA TRP A 140 0.94 -36.78 -6.33
C TRP A 140 2.10 -37.08 -7.25
N THR A 141 2.77 -36.03 -7.73
CA THR A 141 4.08 -36.16 -8.39
C THR A 141 5.19 -35.66 -7.47
N TRP A 142 6.23 -36.46 -7.26
CA TRP A 142 7.41 -36.04 -6.51
C TRP A 142 8.25 -35.06 -7.34
N ARG A 143 8.68 -33.95 -6.73
CA ARG A 143 9.47 -32.91 -7.38
C ARG A 143 10.74 -32.65 -6.57
N THR A 144 11.87 -32.73 -7.25
CA THR A 144 13.18 -32.32 -6.71
C THR A 144 13.51 -30.91 -7.19
N LYS A 145 14.49 -30.25 -6.55
CA LYS A 145 14.91 -28.89 -6.92
C LYS A 145 15.76 -28.81 -8.21
N ARG A 146 16.04 -29.95 -8.86
CA ARG A 146 16.80 -30.07 -10.12
C ARG A 146 18.16 -29.35 -10.07
N ASP A 147 18.80 -29.36 -8.91
CA ASP A 147 20.16 -28.87 -8.72
C ASP A 147 21.11 -30.04 -8.39
N GLU A 148 22.41 -29.77 -8.41
CA GLU A 148 23.47 -30.74 -8.06
C GLU A 148 23.41 -31.24 -6.60
N LEU A 149 22.59 -30.61 -5.76
CA LEU A 149 22.40 -30.94 -4.35
C LEU A 149 21.27 -31.98 -4.14
N VAL A 150 20.62 -32.43 -5.22
CA VAL A 150 19.64 -33.53 -5.15
C VAL A 150 20.36 -34.85 -4.87
N CYS A 151 20.07 -35.45 -3.72
CA CYS A 151 20.72 -36.70 -3.31
C CYS A 151 20.31 -37.90 -4.18
N LEU A 152 21.11 -38.97 -4.12
CA LEU A 152 20.89 -40.23 -4.84
C LEU A 152 19.57 -40.94 -4.49
N TYR A 153 18.96 -40.62 -3.35
CA TYR A 153 17.66 -41.18 -2.96
C TYR A 153 16.48 -40.43 -3.58
N CYS A 154 16.56 -39.10 -3.66
CA CYS A 154 15.48 -38.25 -4.15
C CYS A 154 15.48 -38.10 -5.67
N GLY A 155 16.65 -38.12 -6.30
CA GLY A 155 16.80 -38.01 -7.76
C GLY A 155 15.91 -39.00 -8.52
N PRO A 156 15.97 -40.32 -8.22
CA PRO A 156 15.14 -41.33 -8.87
C PRO A 156 13.63 -41.17 -8.62
N LEU A 157 13.21 -40.41 -7.61
CA LEU A 157 11.80 -40.15 -7.34
C LEU A 157 11.25 -38.98 -8.17
N ASN A 158 12.09 -38.10 -8.69
CA ASN A 158 11.65 -36.93 -9.45
C ASN A 158 10.75 -37.30 -10.63
N GLY A 159 9.52 -36.75 -10.66
CA GLY A 159 8.53 -37.03 -11.69
C GLY A 159 7.71 -38.30 -11.46
N LYS A 160 8.08 -39.18 -10.52
CA LYS A 160 7.25 -40.33 -10.17
C LYS A 160 5.92 -39.85 -9.61
N THR A 161 4.87 -40.58 -9.93
CA THR A 161 3.50 -40.23 -9.56
C THR A 161 2.84 -41.40 -8.85
N VAL A 162 2.14 -41.13 -7.75
CA VAL A 162 1.37 -42.13 -6.98
C VAL A 162 -0.01 -41.58 -6.65
N GLU A 163 -0.97 -42.47 -6.42
CA GLU A 163 -2.29 -42.06 -5.92
C GLU A 163 -2.21 -41.44 -4.53
N ILE A 164 -3.09 -40.49 -4.21
CA ILE A 164 -3.16 -39.92 -2.86
C ILE A 164 -3.37 -41.05 -1.84
N GLY A 165 -2.46 -41.15 -0.86
CA GLY A 165 -2.48 -42.17 0.18
C GLY A 165 -1.67 -43.42 -0.14
N LYS A 166 -1.13 -43.56 -1.36
CA LYS A 166 -0.15 -44.60 -1.70
C LYS A 166 1.28 -44.09 -1.52
N PRO A 167 2.23 -44.92 -1.05
CA PRO A 167 3.62 -44.51 -0.91
C PRO A 167 4.34 -44.49 -2.27
N PHE A 168 5.30 -43.59 -2.40
CA PHE A 168 6.40 -43.70 -3.36
C PHE A 168 7.35 -44.82 -2.91
N THR A 169 7.95 -45.53 -3.87
CA THR A 169 8.96 -46.56 -3.58
C THR A 169 10.34 -46.04 -3.96
N THR A 170 11.27 -46.01 -2.99
CA THR A 170 12.68 -45.68 -3.26
C THR A 170 13.34 -46.74 -4.15
N PHE A 171 14.55 -46.47 -4.62
CA PHE A 171 15.35 -47.47 -5.33
C PHE A 171 15.70 -48.70 -4.47
N GLN A 172 15.59 -48.60 -3.14
CA GLN A 172 15.82 -49.70 -2.19
C GLN A 172 14.52 -50.43 -1.78
N GLY A 173 13.38 -50.11 -2.40
CA GLY A 173 12.10 -50.73 -2.06
C GLY A 173 11.43 -50.16 -0.80
N VAL A 174 11.97 -49.10 -0.19
CA VAL A 174 11.41 -48.50 1.03
C VAL A 174 10.21 -47.61 0.65
N PRO A 175 9.02 -47.82 1.25
CA PRO A 175 7.86 -46.99 0.99
C PRO A 175 7.96 -45.64 1.72
N ILE A 176 7.66 -44.54 1.02
CA ILE A 176 7.63 -43.16 1.55
C ILE A 176 6.34 -42.48 1.12
N THR A 177 5.59 -41.93 2.06
CA THR A 177 4.31 -41.29 1.74
C THR A 177 4.44 -39.83 1.30
N GLU A 178 5.42 -39.09 1.82
CA GLU A 178 5.66 -37.69 1.48
C GLU A 178 7.10 -37.24 1.85
N PRO A 179 7.64 -36.16 1.25
CA PRO A 179 8.85 -35.49 1.74
C PRO A 179 8.65 -34.91 3.17
N PRO A 180 9.72 -34.64 3.92
CA PRO A 180 11.13 -34.86 3.58
C PRO A 180 11.55 -36.33 3.75
N LEU A 181 12.44 -36.81 2.88
CA LEU A 181 13.05 -38.16 3.02
C LEU A 181 14.21 -38.19 4.03
N HIS A 182 14.87 -37.05 4.24
CA HIS A 182 16.02 -36.91 5.12
C HIS A 182 16.10 -35.46 5.62
N PRO A 183 16.91 -35.18 6.66
CA PRO A 183 17.20 -33.81 7.07
C PRO A 183 17.62 -32.95 5.87
N ASN A 184 17.15 -31.71 5.83
CA ASN A 184 17.40 -30.74 4.76
C ASN A 184 16.94 -31.17 3.36
N CYS A 185 16.03 -32.15 3.24
CA CYS A 185 15.45 -32.52 1.95
C CYS A 185 14.66 -31.35 1.36
N ARG A 186 15.07 -30.90 0.17
CA ARG A 186 14.46 -29.79 -0.58
C ARG A 186 13.39 -30.25 -1.58
N CYS A 187 12.91 -31.48 -1.44
CA CYS A 187 11.90 -32.05 -2.33
C CYS A 187 10.49 -31.71 -1.86
N GLY A 188 9.58 -31.61 -2.83
CA GLY A 188 8.15 -31.43 -2.59
C GLY A 188 7.35 -32.48 -3.35
N VAL A 189 6.05 -32.50 -3.09
CA VAL A 189 5.08 -33.20 -3.93
C VAL A 189 4.12 -32.18 -4.50
N SER A 190 3.84 -32.28 -5.80
CA SER A 190 2.86 -31.44 -6.48
C SER A 190 1.62 -32.27 -6.80
N PRO A 191 0.41 -31.74 -6.58
CA PRO A 191 -0.80 -32.42 -7.00
C PRO A 191 -0.82 -32.53 -8.53
N VAL A 192 -1.24 -33.69 -9.04
CA VAL A 192 -1.62 -33.87 -10.43
C VAL A 192 -3.10 -34.22 -10.43
N GLY A 193 -3.93 -33.23 -10.77
CA GLY A 193 -5.33 -33.48 -11.04
C GLY A 193 -5.45 -34.30 -12.33
N VAL A 194 -6.40 -35.25 -12.36
CA VAL A 194 -7.05 -35.57 -13.63
C VAL A 194 -7.60 -34.24 -14.12
N ARG A 195 -7.35 -33.88 -15.39
CA ARG A 195 -8.05 -32.76 -16.02
C ARG A 195 -9.51 -32.85 -15.59
N ARG A 196 -10.03 -31.80 -14.93
CA ARG A 196 -11.47 -31.71 -14.70
C ARG A 196 -12.12 -32.01 -16.06
N PRO A 197 -13.06 -32.96 -16.15
CA PRO A 197 -13.91 -33.03 -17.33
C PRO A 197 -14.61 -31.68 -17.44
N GLN A 198 -14.13 -30.82 -18.34
CA GLN A 198 -14.82 -29.63 -18.89
C GLN A 198 -15.82 -28.90 -17.97
N ASP A 199 -15.44 -28.60 -16.72
CA ASP A 199 -16.12 -27.56 -15.92
C ASP A 199 -15.52 -26.16 -16.16
N GLU A 200 -14.66 -26.04 -17.18
CA GLU A 200 -14.46 -24.79 -17.91
C GLU A 200 -15.41 -24.81 -19.12
N ARG A 201 -16.68 -24.44 -18.90
CA ARG A 201 -17.19 -23.43 -19.82
C ARG A 201 -16.21 -22.28 -19.65
N SER A 202 -15.39 -21.99 -20.68
CA SER A 202 -14.76 -20.68 -20.78
C SER A 202 -15.80 -19.68 -20.29
N PRO A 203 -15.51 -18.83 -19.28
CA PRO A 203 -16.49 -17.86 -18.80
C PRO A 203 -17.10 -17.24 -20.05
N ALA A 204 -18.43 -17.31 -20.17
CA ALA A 204 -19.13 -16.96 -21.39
C ALA A 204 -18.49 -15.69 -21.94
N GLN A 205 -17.86 -15.81 -23.12
CA GLN A 205 -17.19 -14.68 -23.73
C GLN A 205 -18.30 -13.78 -24.22
N ASP A 206 -18.64 -12.80 -23.41
CA ASP A 206 -19.57 -11.77 -23.80
C ASP A 206 -18.85 -10.82 -24.75
N THR A 207 -19.57 -10.34 -25.75
CA THR A 207 -19.13 -9.25 -26.60
C THR A 207 -19.82 -7.99 -26.12
N ILE A 208 -19.05 -6.94 -25.85
CA ILE A 208 -19.58 -5.61 -25.53
C ILE A 208 -18.93 -4.54 -26.40
N VAL A 209 -19.63 -3.43 -26.61
CA VAL A 209 -19.07 -2.26 -27.27
C VAL A 209 -18.27 -1.45 -26.24
N LEU A 210 -16.96 -1.32 -26.46
CA LEU A 210 -16.04 -0.49 -25.68
C LEU A 210 -15.29 0.42 -26.65
N ALA A 211 -15.24 1.72 -26.35
CA ALA A 211 -14.59 2.73 -27.20
C ALA A 211 -15.06 2.67 -28.67
N GLY A 212 -16.36 2.44 -28.88
CA GLY A 212 -16.95 2.36 -30.22
C GLY A 212 -16.70 1.06 -31.00
N ARG A 213 -15.97 0.07 -30.45
CA ARG A 213 -15.75 -1.24 -31.08
C ARG A 213 -16.32 -2.40 -30.26
N GLU A 214 -16.82 -3.43 -30.94
CA GLU A 214 -17.18 -4.70 -30.30
C GLU A 214 -15.92 -5.45 -29.88
N ARG A 215 -15.84 -5.83 -28.60
CA ARG A 215 -14.71 -6.59 -28.04
C ARG A 215 -15.21 -7.76 -27.23
N LYS A 216 -14.46 -8.86 -27.31
CA LYS A 216 -14.64 -9.99 -26.39
C LYS A 216 -14.08 -9.61 -25.04
N VAL A 217 -14.88 -9.78 -24.00
CA VAL A 217 -14.50 -9.42 -22.64
C VAL A 217 -14.54 -10.62 -21.72
N ARG A 218 -13.72 -10.54 -20.68
CA ARG A 218 -13.83 -11.35 -19.48
C ARG A 218 -14.50 -10.50 -18.41
N MET A 219 -15.62 -11.00 -17.89
CA MET A 219 -16.30 -10.40 -16.76
C MET A 219 -15.89 -11.10 -15.47
N VAL A 220 -15.56 -10.30 -14.45
CA VAL A 220 -15.11 -10.79 -13.15
C VAL A 220 -16.01 -10.21 -12.09
N GLN A 221 -16.81 -11.07 -11.45
CA GLN A 221 -17.65 -10.66 -10.33
C GLN A 221 -16.78 -10.29 -9.12
N HIS A 222 -17.03 -9.13 -8.51
CA HIS A 222 -16.32 -8.69 -7.31
C HIS A 222 -17.27 -7.95 -6.37
N GLY A 223 -17.58 -8.57 -5.24
CA GLY A 223 -18.63 -8.09 -4.33
C GLY A 223 -19.97 -7.96 -5.06
N GLN A 224 -20.60 -6.79 -4.97
CA GLN A 224 -21.87 -6.50 -5.63
C GLN A 224 -21.70 -5.92 -7.06
N GLY A 225 -20.48 -5.64 -7.49
CA GLY A 225 -20.17 -5.14 -8.83
C GLY A 225 -19.40 -6.16 -9.67
N ARG A 226 -19.01 -5.76 -10.88
CA ARG A 226 -18.15 -6.55 -11.75
C ARG A 226 -17.10 -5.71 -12.44
N VAL A 227 -15.96 -6.31 -12.72
CA VAL A 227 -14.90 -5.74 -13.56
C VAL A 227 -15.02 -6.35 -14.94
N VAL A 228 -14.96 -5.52 -15.98
CA VAL A 228 -15.00 -5.94 -17.38
C VAL A 228 -13.66 -5.64 -18.02
N VAL A 229 -12.96 -6.69 -18.43
CA VAL A 229 -11.61 -6.62 -18.98
C VAL A 229 -11.62 -7.18 -20.41
N PRO A 230 -11.28 -6.39 -21.44
CA PRO A 230 -11.06 -6.91 -22.79
C PRO A 230 -10.00 -8.01 -22.80
N ILE A 231 -10.26 -9.08 -23.53
CA ILE A 231 -9.29 -10.19 -23.67
C ILE A 231 -8.03 -9.71 -24.40
N ASP A 232 -8.21 -8.73 -25.29
CA ASP A 232 -7.18 -8.10 -26.11
C ASP A 232 -6.72 -6.74 -25.54
N LEU A 233 -6.90 -6.49 -24.23
CA LEU A 233 -6.47 -5.24 -23.59
C LEU A 233 -4.94 -5.06 -23.69
N ASP A 234 -4.49 -3.97 -24.32
CA ASP A 234 -3.08 -3.57 -24.31
C ASP A 234 -2.69 -3.00 -22.93
N THR A 235 -2.09 -3.85 -22.11
CA THR A 235 -1.65 -3.49 -20.75
C THR A 235 -0.51 -2.47 -20.74
N SER A 236 0.18 -2.22 -21.86
CA SER A 236 1.21 -1.17 -21.91
C SER A 236 0.61 0.24 -21.96
N ARG A 237 -0.65 0.34 -22.40
CA ARG A 237 -1.43 1.58 -22.49
C ARG A 237 -2.35 1.80 -21.30
N GLN A 238 -2.49 0.80 -20.43
CA GLN A 238 -3.40 0.81 -19.32
C GLN A 238 -2.64 0.75 -17.99
N VAL A 239 -2.76 1.82 -17.21
CA VAL A 239 -2.13 1.96 -15.90
C VAL A 239 -2.87 1.21 -14.80
N MET A 240 -4.17 0.93 -14.99
CA MET A 240 -4.97 0.17 -14.03
C MET A 240 -5.17 -1.27 -14.50
N ASP A 241 -4.64 -2.22 -13.74
CA ASP A 241 -4.92 -3.63 -13.95
C ASP A 241 -6.27 -4.06 -13.32
N GLU A 242 -6.59 -5.34 -13.45
CA GLU A 242 -7.81 -5.91 -12.86
C GLU A 242 -7.85 -5.74 -11.33
N GLN A 243 -6.70 -5.80 -10.64
CA GLN A 243 -6.63 -5.66 -9.20
C GLN A 243 -6.96 -4.22 -8.77
N GLY A 244 -6.44 -3.22 -9.48
CA GLY A 244 -6.80 -1.82 -9.28
C GLY A 244 -8.29 -1.58 -9.50
N ALA A 245 -8.89 -2.18 -10.55
CA ALA A 245 -10.32 -2.05 -10.80
C ALA A 245 -11.18 -2.68 -9.69
N ARG A 246 -10.73 -3.80 -9.10
CA ARG A 246 -11.36 -4.38 -7.92
C ARG A 246 -11.23 -3.47 -6.69
N ALA A 247 -10.09 -2.81 -6.51
CA ALA A 247 -9.89 -1.86 -5.43
C ALA A 247 -10.84 -0.63 -5.53
N VAL A 248 -11.15 -0.18 -6.75
CA VAL A 248 -12.20 0.82 -6.99
C VAL A 248 -13.56 0.32 -6.48
N LEU A 249 -13.93 -0.93 -6.81
CA LEU A 249 -15.16 -1.53 -6.30
C LEU A 249 -15.13 -1.72 -4.77
N ASP A 250 -13.97 -2.01 -4.17
CA ASP A 250 -13.81 -2.12 -2.71
C ASP A 250 -13.98 -0.78 -1.99
N ALA A 251 -13.60 0.34 -2.62
CA ALA A 251 -13.81 1.67 -2.06
C ALA A 251 -15.30 1.93 -1.78
N GLN A 252 -16.20 1.51 -2.67
CA GLN A 252 -17.64 1.65 -2.47
C GLN A 252 -18.17 0.74 -1.34
N ALA A 253 -17.50 -0.36 -1.01
CA ALA A 253 -17.96 -1.29 0.03
C ALA A 253 -17.93 -0.66 1.43
N ARG A 254 -17.12 0.40 1.60
CA ARG A 254 -17.05 1.23 2.83
C ARG A 254 -18.26 2.15 2.99
N LEU A 255 -19.03 2.38 1.93
CA LEU A 255 -20.21 3.25 1.99
C LEU A 255 -21.35 2.62 2.79
N PRO A 256 -22.26 3.44 3.34
CA PRO A 256 -23.52 2.98 3.91
C PRO A 256 -24.33 2.16 2.90
N MET A 257 -25.15 1.23 3.42
CA MET A 257 -25.85 0.22 2.59
C MET A 257 -26.67 0.83 1.45
N HIS A 258 -27.28 2.00 1.64
CA HIS A 258 -28.10 2.67 0.62
C HIS A 258 -27.29 3.30 -0.52
N LEU A 259 -25.97 3.41 -0.36
CA LEU A 259 -25.01 3.89 -1.34
C LEU A 259 -24.07 2.79 -1.86
N ARG A 260 -24.11 1.59 -1.27
CA ARG A 260 -23.47 0.41 -1.90
C ARG A 260 -24.24 0.15 -3.20
N ASN A 261 -23.53 -0.01 -4.33
CA ASN A 261 -24.07 -0.15 -5.70
C ASN A 261 -24.31 1.14 -6.49
N VAL A 262 -23.73 2.26 -6.07
CA VAL A 262 -23.59 3.44 -6.96
C VAL A 262 -22.74 3.11 -8.19
N VAL A 263 -21.81 2.16 -8.06
CA VAL A 263 -21.03 1.60 -9.16
C VAL A 263 -21.24 0.09 -9.24
N ARG A 264 -21.81 -0.37 -10.33
CA ARG A 264 -22.09 -1.79 -10.60
C ARG A 264 -21.05 -2.41 -11.51
N GLU A 265 -20.35 -1.59 -12.29
CA GLU A 265 -19.42 -2.06 -13.31
C GLU A 265 -18.24 -1.12 -13.47
N VAL A 266 -17.03 -1.68 -13.49
CA VAL A 266 -15.80 -0.98 -13.87
C VAL A 266 -15.27 -1.60 -15.15
N ARG A 267 -15.15 -0.80 -16.21
CA ARG A 267 -14.64 -1.22 -17.52
C ARG A 267 -13.22 -0.73 -17.71
N LEU A 268 -12.33 -1.61 -18.12
CA LEU A 268 -10.99 -1.24 -18.58
C LEU A 268 -10.99 -1.14 -20.11
N THR A 269 -10.37 -0.09 -20.65
CA THR A 269 -10.13 0.04 -22.09
C THR A 269 -8.77 0.68 -22.33
N ASP A 270 -8.11 0.29 -23.41
CA ASP A 270 -6.83 0.78 -23.93
C ASP A 270 -7.04 1.75 -25.11
N GLU A 271 -8.27 2.19 -25.32
CA GLU A 271 -8.66 3.15 -26.35
C GLU A 271 -9.66 4.15 -25.76
N ARG A 272 -9.52 5.42 -26.16
CA ARG A 272 -10.46 6.51 -25.88
C ARG A 272 -11.75 6.33 -26.70
N ASP A 273 -12.89 6.76 -26.14
CA ASP A 273 -14.20 6.76 -26.81
C ASP A 273 -14.51 8.15 -27.39
N PRO A 274 -14.38 8.37 -28.72
CA PRO A 274 -14.54 9.70 -29.30
C PRO A 274 -15.97 10.27 -29.13
N MET A 275 -16.97 9.41 -29.01
CA MET A 275 -18.35 9.84 -28.81
C MET A 275 -18.58 10.30 -27.37
N LEU A 276 -18.03 9.57 -26.40
CA LEU A 276 -18.09 10.01 -25.00
C LEU A 276 -17.31 11.29 -24.80
N GLU A 277 -16.09 11.35 -25.35
CA GLU A 277 -15.23 12.52 -25.28
C GLU A 277 -15.90 13.76 -25.87
N ARG A 278 -16.55 13.63 -27.04
CA ARG A 278 -17.33 14.71 -27.64
C ARG A 278 -18.47 15.16 -26.72
N ALA A 279 -19.20 14.22 -26.15
CA ALA A 279 -20.31 14.53 -25.25
C ALA A 279 -19.84 15.20 -23.94
N ILE A 280 -18.66 14.83 -23.42
CA ILE A 280 -18.01 15.51 -22.28
C ILE A 280 -17.61 16.93 -22.67
N ALA A 281 -16.96 17.11 -23.82
CA ALA A 281 -16.56 18.43 -24.29
C ALA A 281 -17.76 19.35 -24.56
N GLU A 282 -18.84 18.83 -25.13
CA GLU A 282 -20.10 19.58 -25.32
C GLU A 282 -20.73 19.95 -23.98
N ARG A 283 -20.67 19.07 -22.97
CA ARG A 283 -21.26 19.30 -21.65
C ARG A 283 -20.48 20.32 -20.81
N TYR A 284 -19.15 20.24 -20.83
CA TYR A 284 -18.30 21.01 -19.91
C TYR A 284 -17.50 22.13 -20.59
N GLY A 285 -17.54 22.23 -21.93
CA GLY A 285 -16.81 23.26 -22.68
C GLY A 285 -15.28 23.15 -22.61
N VAL A 286 -14.75 22.00 -22.20
CA VAL A 286 -13.30 21.76 -22.06
C VAL A 286 -12.75 20.94 -23.24
N PRO A 287 -11.56 21.27 -23.77
CA PRO A 287 -10.86 20.44 -24.74
C PRO A 287 -10.59 19.02 -24.22
N ILE A 288 -10.88 18.03 -25.05
CA ILE A 288 -10.91 16.59 -24.75
C ILE A 288 -9.55 16.00 -24.31
N SER A 289 -8.44 16.65 -24.64
CA SER A 289 -7.09 16.10 -24.48
C SER A 289 -6.73 15.73 -23.04
N GLU A 290 -7.48 16.18 -22.03
CA GLU A 290 -7.12 16.03 -20.61
C GLU A 290 -7.93 15.02 -19.79
N SER A 291 -8.99 14.40 -20.32
CA SER A 291 -9.79 13.45 -19.51
C SER A 291 -9.10 12.08 -19.40
N ARG A 292 -8.72 11.71 -18.17
CA ARG A 292 -7.87 10.55 -17.79
C ARG A 292 -8.69 9.32 -17.39
N VAL A 293 -9.83 9.56 -16.74
CA VAL A 293 -10.84 8.56 -16.36
C VAL A 293 -12.19 9.21 -16.58
N THR A 294 -13.24 8.45 -16.90
CA THR A 294 -14.59 9.01 -16.92
C THR A 294 -15.58 8.04 -16.30
N ALA A 295 -16.42 8.51 -15.39
CA ALA A 295 -17.71 7.89 -15.18
C ALA A 295 -18.53 7.99 -16.47
N SER A 296 -19.32 6.96 -16.78
CA SER A 296 -20.26 7.02 -17.90
C SER A 296 -21.14 8.27 -17.79
N LEU A 297 -21.40 8.98 -18.88
CA LEU A 297 -22.31 10.12 -18.86
C LEU A 297 -23.75 9.77 -18.49
N ARG A 298 -24.10 8.47 -18.42
CA ARG A 298 -25.43 7.97 -18.04
C ARG A 298 -25.52 7.66 -16.55
N PRO A 299 -26.23 8.50 -15.76
CA PRO A 299 -26.46 8.35 -14.33
C PRO A 299 -26.87 6.95 -13.89
N GLU A 300 -27.85 6.41 -14.61
CA GLU A 300 -28.54 5.18 -14.31
C GLU A 300 -27.70 3.92 -14.53
N SER A 301 -26.58 4.04 -15.23
CA SER A 301 -25.78 2.89 -15.63
C SER A 301 -24.98 2.32 -14.45
N GLY A 302 -24.53 3.15 -13.51
CA GLY A 302 -23.56 2.74 -12.48
C GLY A 302 -22.25 2.20 -13.08
N ILE A 303 -21.88 2.67 -14.28
CA ILE A 303 -20.68 2.24 -15.00
C ILE A 303 -19.59 3.31 -14.87
N ILE A 304 -18.39 2.88 -14.51
CA ILE A 304 -17.14 3.64 -14.64
C ILE A 304 -16.32 3.02 -15.76
N THR A 305 -15.78 3.85 -16.65
CA THR A 305 -14.86 3.42 -17.70
C THR A 305 -13.50 4.08 -17.49
N ILE A 306 -12.46 3.25 -17.45
CA ILE A 306 -11.08 3.67 -17.21
C ILE A 306 -10.33 3.52 -18.53
N TYR A 307 -9.85 4.65 -19.06
CA TYR A 307 -9.26 4.76 -20.39
C TYR A 307 -7.77 4.44 -20.44
N GLU A 308 -7.24 4.44 -21.67
CA GLU A 308 -5.81 4.54 -21.96
C GLU A 308 -5.19 5.71 -21.21
N ASN A 309 -4.12 5.41 -20.48
CA ASN A 309 -3.44 6.32 -19.55
C ASN A 309 -1.93 6.07 -19.53
N GLY A 310 -1.38 5.32 -20.50
CA GLY A 310 0.03 4.92 -20.51
C GLY A 310 1.02 6.10 -20.54
N ASP A 311 0.60 7.24 -21.07
CA ASP A 311 1.32 8.51 -21.04
C ASP A 311 1.38 9.15 -19.64
N LEU A 312 0.46 8.78 -18.73
CA LEU A 312 0.36 9.33 -17.37
C LEU A 312 1.32 8.72 -16.35
N VAL A 313 1.98 7.59 -16.68
CA VAL A 313 2.99 6.99 -15.78
C VAL A 313 4.09 8.01 -15.41
N ASN A 314 4.25 9.05 -16.21
CA ASN A 314 5.25 10.10 -16.03
C ASN A 314 4.71 11.43 -15.46
N ASP A 315 3.41 11.54 -15.09
CA ASP A 315 2.89 12.76 -14.46
C ASP A 315 3.16 12.71 -12.93
N PRO A 316 4.13 13.50 -12.41
CA PRO A 316 4.48 13.47 -10.99
C PRO A 316 3.37 14.01 -10.08
N GLY A 317 2.36 14.69 -10.62
CA GLY A 317 1.17 15.15 -9.89
C GLY A 317 0.00 14.18 -9.93
N TRP A 318 0.12 13.03 -10.60
CA TRP A 318 -0.99 12.09 -10.74
C TRP A 318 -1.18 11.29 -9.44
N PRO A 319 -2.35 11.39 -8.80
CA PRO A 319 -2.64 10.71 -7.53
C PRO A 319 -2.84 9.19 -7.71
N GLY A 320 -2.72 8.69 -8.93
CA GLY A 320 -2.85 7.28 -9.29
C GLY A 320 -4.28 6.89 -9.66
N ALA A 321 -4.39 5.78 -10.40
CA ALA A 321 -5.63 5.34 -11.01
C ALA A 321 -6.74 5.02 -10.00
N LEU A 322 -6.35 4.55 -8.80
CA LEU A 322 -7.29 4.27 -7.72
C LEU A 322 -7.98 5.55 -7.24
N ASN A 323 -7.24 6.66 -7.13
CA ASN A 323 -7.82 7.95 -6.73
C ASN A 323 -8.80 8.46 -7.79
N ASP A 324 -8.45 8.35 -9.07
CA ASP A 324 -9.36 8.75 -10.16
C ASP A 324 -10.64 7.87 -10.18
N GLY A 325 -10.50 6.55 -10.00
CA GLY A 325 -11.67 5.67 -9.87
C GLY A 325 -12.54 6.01 -8.65
N ALA A 326 -11.93 6.40 -7.53
CA ALA A 326 -12.65 6.85 -6.35
C ALA A 326 -13.31 8.22 -6.54
N HIS A 327 -12.68 9.12 -7.30
CA HIS A 327 -13.24 10.41 -7.69
C HIS A 327 -14.54 10.22 -8.49
N GLU A 328 -14.53 9.32 -9.47
CA GLU A 328 -15.74 8.98 -10.23
C GLU A 328 -16.84 8.34 -9.36
N ILE A 329 -16.48 7.57 -8.33
CA ILE A 329 -17.47 7.09 -7.34
C ILE A 329 -18.08 8.29 -6.60
N GLY A 330 -17.29 9.30 -6.25
CA GLY A 330 -17.75 10.53 -5.58
C GLY A 330 -18.85 11.24 -6.36
N HIS A 331 -18.68 11.39 -7.68
CA HIS A 331 -19.72 11.92 -8.58
C HIS A 331 -20.99 11.08 -8.54
N ARG A 332 -20.88 9.76 -8.55
CA ARG A 332 -22.04 8.85 -8.47
C ARG A 332 -22.76 8.89 -7.12
N VAL A 333 -22.00 9.04 -6.04
CA VAL A 333 -22.57 9.21 -4.70
C VAL A 333 -23.36 10.51 -4.65
N ALA A 334 -22.81 11.62 -5.15
CA ALA A 334 -23.52 12.88 -5.22
C ALA A 334 -24.82 12.77 -6.04
N GLU A 335 -24.72 12.18 -7.22
CA GLU A 335 -25.87 11.97 -8.08
C GLU A 335 -26.95 11.10 -7.44
N ARG A 336 -26.56 10.09 -6.66
CA ARG A 336 -27.50 9.23 -5.94
C ARG A 336 -28.22 9.97 -4.81
N LEU A 337 -27.49 10.84 -4.09
CA LEU A 337 -28.02 11.58 -2.94
C LEU A 337 -28.92 12.73 -3.37
N TRP A 338 -28.59 13.43 -4.46
CA TRP A 338 -29.28 14.67 -4.83
C TRP A 338 -29.80 14.71 -6.29
N GLY A 339 -29.65 13.62 -7.05
CA GLY A 339 -30.02 13.56 -8.46
C GLY A 339 -29.04 14.36 -9.33
N GLN A 340 -29.53 14.98 -10.40
CA GLN A 340 -28.69 15.81 -11.27
C GLN A 340 -28.21 17.12 -10.61
N ARG A 341 -28.77 17.47 -9.44
CA ARG A 341 -28.36 18.63 -8.65
C ARG A 341 -27.48 18.17 -7.50
N SER A 342 -26.19 17.95 -7.76
CA SER A 342 -25.14 17.63 -6.78
C SER A 342 -25.10 18.67 -5.62
N PRO A 343 -24.39 18.53 -4.48
CA PRO A 343 -24.38 19.56 -3.44
C PRO A 343 -23.65 20.85 -3.89
N ILE A 344 -23.30 20.92 -5.17
CA ILE A 344 -22.68 22.02 -5.92
C ILE A 344 -23.36 23.37 -5.84
N ASP A 345 -24.65 23.42 -5.52
CA ASP A 345 -25.36 24.69 -5.31
C ASP A 345 -25.61 24.96 -3.81
N SER A 346 -25.13 24.09 -2.93
CA SER A 346 -25.35 24.28 -1.51
C SER A 346 -24.40 25.32 -0.95
N GLU A 347 -24.96 26.33 -0.31
CA GLU A 347 -24.20 27.35 0.41
C GLU A 347 -23.30 26.73 1.49
N ALA A 348 -23.76 25.65 2.13
CA ALA A 348 -22.98 24.92 3.13
C ALA A 348 -21.68 24.31 2.58
N TRP A 349 -21.71 23.69 1.39
CA TRP A 349 -20.49 23.15 0.77
C TRP A 349 -19.51 24.25 0.40
N ARG A 350 -20.03 25.34 -0.19
CA ARG A 350 -19.23 26.53 -0.52
C ARG A 350 -18.57 27.14 0.73
N GLU A 351 -19.30 27.25 1.84
CA GLU A 351 -18.74 27.73 3.10
C GLU A 351 -17.65 26.78 3.64
N ALA A 352 -17.85 25.47 3.53
CA ALA A 352 -16.83 24.49 3.91
C ALA A 352 -15.56 24.57 3.05
N ILE A 353 -15.69 24.78 1.74
CA ILE A 353 -14.56 25.06 0.84
C ILE A 353 -13.79 26.31 1.28
N LEU A 354 -14.49 27.38 1.67
CA LEU A 354 -13.85 28.61 2.12
C LEU A 354 -13.18 28.46 3.51
N ALA A 355 -13.73 27.61 4.38
CA ALA A 355 -13.20 27.35 5.71
C ALA A 355 -11.95 26.46 5.70
N ASP A 356 -11.89 25.51 4.77
CA ASP A 356 -10.75 24.60 4.61
C ASP A 356 -9.76 25.14 3.55
N SER A 357 -8.51 25.38 3.93
CA SER A 357 -7.53 25.94 2.99
C SER A 357 -7.06 24.93 1.92
N GLY A 358 -6.95 25.40 0.68
CA GLY A 358 -6.45 24.64 -0.46
C GLY A 358 -7.46 23.68 -1.08
N PHE A 359 -6.95 22.84 -1.99
CA PHE A 359 -7.74 21.93 -2.80
C PHE A 359 -7.26 20.48 -2.65
N PRO A 360 -8.15 19.48 -2.65
CA PRO A 360 -7.78 18.08 -2.61
C PRO A 360 -7.03 17.63 -3.88
N SER A 361 -7.35 18.22 -5.02
CA SER A 361 -6.66 18.02 -6.31
C SER A 361 -6.80 19.26 -7.20
N TYR A 362 -6.07 19.32 -8.31
CA TYR A 362 -6.23 20.39 -9.31
C TYR A 362 -7.64 20.40 -9.95
N GLN A 363 -8.34 19.26 -9.98
CA GLN A 363 -9.70 19.19 -10.52
C GLN A 363 -10.68 19.98 -9.66
N ALA A 364 -10.47 19.98 -8.34
CA ALA A 364 -11.33 20.67 -7.38
C ALA A 364 -11.42 22.20 -7.60
N GLU A 365 -10.45 22.79 -8.31
CA GLU A 365 -10.48 24.21 -8.67
C GLU A 365 -11.54 24.53 -9.74
N ARG A 366 -12.03 23.51 -10.47
CA ARG A 366 -12.96 23.69 -11.59
C ARG A 366 -14.40 23.91 -11.15
N GLY A 367 -14.77 23.51 -9.94
CA GLY A 367 -16.14 23.61 -9.44
C GLY A 367 -16.39 22.84 -8.16
N GLN A 368 -17.56 23.09 -7.55
CA GLN A 368 -17.95 22.41 -6.31
C GLN A 368 -18.19 20.90 -6.50
N ASP A 369 -18.53 20.45 -7.71
CA ASP A 369 -18.73 19.04 -8.07
C ASP A 369 -17.39 18.31 -8.07
N GLU A 370 -16.41 18.90 -8.73
CA GLU A 370 -15.06 18.38 -8.78
C GLU A 370 -14.40 18.41 -7.40
N ASP A 371 -14.64 19.47 -6.61
CA ASP A 371 -14.17 19.55 -5.21
C ASP A 371 -14.82 18.47 -4.34
N TRP A 372 -16.13 18.23 -4.49
CA TRP A 372 -16.83 17.14 -3.82
C TRP A 372 -16.23 15.77 -4.18
N ALA A 373 -16.11 15.48 -5.48
CA ALA A 373 -15.61 14.19 -5.96
C ALA A 373 -14.14 13.95 -5.55
N ALA A 374 -13.29 14.97 -5.63
CA ALA A 374 -11.90 14.90 -5.18
C ALA A 374 -11.78 14.74 -3.67
N THR A 375 -12.61 15.45 -2.89
CA THR A 375 -12.67 15.27 -1.42
C THR A 375 -13.12 13.86 -1.06
N PHE A 376 -14.13 13.32 -1.75
CA PHE A 376 -14.58 11.95 -1.59
C PHE A 376 -13.47 10.95 -1.91
N ALA A 377 -12.75 11.15 -3.02
CA ALA A 377 -11.64 10.29 -3.43
C ALA A 377 -10.57 10.20 -2.33
N LEU A 378 -10.12 11.36 -1.84
CA LEU A 378 -9.14 11.45 -0.75
C LEU A 378 -9.67 10.78 0.52
N TRP A 379 -10.91 11.06 0.94
CA TRP A 379 -11.51 10.43 2.11
C TRP A 379 -11.59 8.90 1.99
N SER A 380 -11.94 8.39 0.82
CA SER A 380 -12.12 6.94 0.63
C SER A 380 -10.78 6.18 0.58
N THR A 381 -9.71 6.83 0.16
CA THR A 381 -8.38 6.24 -0.03
C THR A 381 -7.47 6.48 1.18
N ASP A 382 -7.45 7.71 1.71
CA ASP A 382 -6.73 8.11 2.92
C ASP A 382 -7.61 9.00 3.83
N PRO A 383 -8.48 8.39 4.65
CA PRO A 383 -9.38 9.12 5.53
C PRO A 383 -8.66 10.03 6.54
N GLN A 384 -7.47 9.64 7.00
CA GLN A 384 -6.74 10.39 8.01
C GLN A 384 -6.21 11.70 7.42
N GLU A 385 -5.60 11.62 6.24
CA GLU A 385 -5.13 12.80 5.52
C GLU A 385 -6.29 13.71 5.12
N ALA A 386 -7.41 13.13 4.67
CA ALA A 386 -8.61 13.89 4.34
C ALA A 386 -9.13 14.72 5.52
N TRP A 387 -9.27 14.10 6.70
CA TRP A 387 -9.70 14.79 7.92
C TRP A 387 -8.70 15.84 8.40
N ARG A 388 -7.39 15.57 8.24
CA ARG A 388 -6.34 16.51 8.61
C ARG A 388 -6.36 17.77 7.75
N ARG A 389 -6.60 17.63 6.45
CA ARG A 389 -6.57 18.73 5.48
C ARG A 389 -7.90 19.47 5.36
N PHE A 390 -9.01 18.74 5.39
CA PHE A 390 -10.31 19.26 5.02
C PHE A 390 -11.41 18.90 6.04
N PRO A 391 -11.24 19.26 7.32
CA PRO A 391 -12.17 18.85 8.38
C PRO A 391 -13.60 19.37 8.18
N HIS A 392 -13.81 20.57 7.62
CA HIS A 392 -15.15 21.13 7.43
C HIS A 392 -15.88 20.44 6.27
N ARG A 393 -15.20 20.22 5.14
CA ARG A 393 -15.72 19.45 4.01
C ARG A 393 -16.07 18.01 4.45
N LEU A 394 -15.17 17.36 5.21
CA LEU A 394 -15.36 15.99 5.68
C LEU A 394 -16.52 15.84 6.65
N ALA A 395 -16.73 16.83 7.53
CA ALA A 395 -17.87 16.85 8.43
C ALA A 395 -19.21 16.85 7.66
N LEU A 396 -19.33 17.66 6.60
CA LEU A 396 -20.51 17.67 5.74
C LEU A 396 -20.63 16.39 4.92
N LEU A 397 -19.53 15.93 4.30
CA LEU A 397 -19.50 14.75 3.46
C LEU A 397 -19.97 13.51 4.23
N VAL A 398 -19.41 13.26 5.41
CA VAL A 398 -19.79 12.11 6.24
C VAL A 398 -21.24 12.24 6.70
N ARG A 399 -21.66 13.43 7.14
CA ARG A 399 -23.04 13.69 7.56
C ARG A 399 -24.04 13.34 6.44
N TRP A 400 -23.80 13.81 5.22
CA TRP A 400 -24.68 13.56 4.09
C TRP A 400 -24.69 12.12 3.63
N ILE A 401 -23.51 11.47 3.58
CA ILE A 401 -23.39 10.04 3.26
C ILE A 401 -24.12 9.17 4.29
N GLU A 402 -24.09 9.54 5.57
CA GLU A 402 -24.80 8.83 6.64
C GLU A 402 -26.30 9.14 6.68
N GLY A 403 -26.77 10.14 5.94
CA GLY A 403 -28.17 10.60 5.94
C GLY A 403 -28.58 11.31 7.23
N LYS A 404 -27.66 12.03 7.89
CA LYS A 404 -27.86 12.73 9.18
C LYS A 404 -28.02 14.24 9.07
#